data_AF-Q0RM94-F1
#
_entry.id   AF-Q0RM94-F1
#
_cell.length_a   1.000
_cell.length_b   1.000
_cell.length_c   1.000
_cell.angle_alpha   90.00
_cell.angle_beta   90.00
_cell.angle_gamma   90.00
#
_symmetry.space_group_name_H-M   'P 1'
#
loop_
_entity.id
_entity.type
_entity.pdbx_description
1 polymer ?
#
loop_
_entity_poly.entity_id
_entity_poly.type
_entity_poly.pdbx_seq_one_letter_code
_entity_poly.pdbx_strand_id
1 'polypeptide(L)'
;MLSLPGAVATSVVPTAGLFIEELHHLPLEMAQLPKIAGACTAYTEQVEKLVEQRGGVAVALHQVLNRPHRLLPEEVTAALAQVDAYADLVRDVGYLYVESLTAGRAHLTDEQIVEAARLRTGQLDKVRALLLGGIGGTRSAEPAPEPVAA
;
A
#
# COMPACT_ATOMS: atom_id res chain seq x y z
N MET A 1 2.17 -29.17 -2.74
CA MET A 1 3.36 -28.31 -2.54
C MET A 1 3.63 -27.58 -3.84
N LEU A 2 3.25 -26.30 -3.94
CA LEU A 2 3.61 -25.43 -5.05
C LEU A 2 4.32 -24.23 -4.43
N SER A 3 5.62 -24.15 -4.67
CA SER A 3 6.47 -23.03 -4.27
C SER A 3 6.48 -22.03 -5.42
N LEU A 4 5.94 -20.83 -5.20
CA LEU A 4 6.02 -19.73 -6.17
C LEU A 4 7.32 -18.94 -5.92
N PRO A 5 8.15 -18.72 -6.95
CA PRO A 5 9.39 -17.98 -6.82
C PRO A 5 9.11 -16.47 -6.85
N GLY A 6 9.72 -15.73 -5.92
CA GLY A 6 9.86 -14.27 -6.04
C GLY A 6 8.80 -13.39 -5.38
N ALA A 7 7.95 -13.94 -4.49
CA ALA A 7 7.22 -13.09 -3.56
C ALA A 7 8.23 -12.53 -2.56
N VAL A 8 8.80 -11.36 -2.85
CA VAL A 8 9.27 -10.47 -1.79
C VAL A 8 8.07 -10.36 -0.86
N ALA A 9 8.18 -10.98 0.31
CA ALA A 9 7.20 -10.83 1.37
C ALA A 9 7.31 -9.38 1.85
N THR A 10 6.77 -8.43 1.07
CA THR A 10 6.28 -7.18 1.59
C THR A 10 5.21 -7.59 2.58
N SER A 11 5.64 -7.73 3.83
CA SER A 11 4.79 -7.92 4.99
C SER A 11 3.55 -7.06 4.80
N VAL A 12 2.40 -7.70 4.67
CA VAL A 12 1.10 -7.03 4.50
C VAL A 12 0.60 -6.51 5.86
N VAL A 13 1.49 -6.39 6.86
CA VAL A 13 1.31 -5.37 7.88
C VAL A 13 1.40 -4.05 7.12
N PRO A 14 0.38 -3.19 7.13
CA PRO A 14 0.51 -1.85 6.61
C PRO A 14 1.48 -1.15 7.56
N THR A 15 2.77 -1.34 7.28
CA THR A 15 3.85 -0.52 7.78
C THR A 15 3.36 0.90 7.68
N ALA A 16 3.32 1.63 8.80
CA ALA A 16 2.61 2.90 8.89
C ALA A 16 2.88 3.76 7.65
N GLY A 17 1.87 3.82 6.78
CA GLY A 17 2.08 3.89 5.34
C GLY A 17 2.94 5.07 4.93
N LEU A 18 3.96 4.89 4.09
CA LEU A 18 4.78 5.95 3.45
C LEU A 18 5.46 6.96 4.41
N PHE A 19 4.75 7.62 5.33
CA PHE A 19 5.19 8.53 6.38
C PHE A 19 6.42 8.05 7.16
N ILE A 20 6.56 6.74 7.42
CA ILE A 20 7.77 6.20 8.06
C ILE A 20 9.00 6.42 7.20
N GLU A 21 8.92 6.21 5.88
CA GLU A 21 10.07 6.34 4.99
C GLU A 21 10.59 7.79 4.95
N GLU A 22 9.71 8.78 4.89
CA GLU A 22 10.16 10.17 4.85
C GLU A 22 10.65 10.69 6.21
N LEU A 23 10.05 10.23 7.32
CA LEU A 23 10.46 10.62 8.67
C LEU A 23 11.95 10.31 8.96
N HIS A 24 12.51 9.23 8.40
CA HIS A 24 13.92 8.87 8.54
C HIS A 24 14.89 9.89 7.94
N HIS A 25 14.40 10.74 7.03
CA HIS A 25 15.19 11.74 6.32
C HIS A 25 14.99 13.15 6.86
N LEU A 26 14.05 13.34 7.79
CA LEU A 26 13.78 14.64 8.40
C LEU A 26 14.71 14.87 9.60
N PRO A 27 15.21 16.11 9.79
CA PRO A 27 15.92 16.48 11.01
C PRO A 27 14.89 16.62 12.15
N LEU A 28 14.57 15.51 12.81
CA LEU A 28 13.63 15.47 13.93
C LEU A 28 14.32 15.77 15.27
N GLU A 29 13.69 16.62 16.07
CA GLU A 29 14.11 16.90 17.44
C GLU A 29 13.80 15.74 18.38
N MET A 30 14.61 15.55 19.41
CA MET A 30 14.42 14.49 20.42
C MET A 30 13.04 14.54 21.09
N ALA A 31 12.44 15.73 21.21
CA ALA A 31 11.11 15.92 21.78
C ALA A 31 9.96 15.55 20.83
N GLN A 32 10.22 15.46 19.51
CA GLN A 32 9.24 15.09 18.48
C GLN A 32 9.14 13.56 18.36
N LEU A 33 10.27 12.85 18.51
CA LEU A 33 10.36 11.40 18.30
C LEU A 33 9.31 10.58 19.08
N PRO A 34 9.09 10.77 20.40
CA PRO A 34 8.11 9.97 21.14
C PRO A 34 6.67 10.23 20.69
N LYS A 35 6.36 11.45 20.25
CA LYS A 35 5.01 11.85 19.82
C LYS A 35 4.67 11.22 18.47
N ILE A 36 5.61 11.33 17.53
CA ILE A 36 5.48 10.72 16.20
C ILE A 36 5.46 9.19 16.32
N ALA A 37 6.34 8.60 17.14
CA ALA A 37 6.33 7.18 17.41
C ALA A 37 4.98 6.72 18.01
N GLY A 38 4.41 7.48 18.94
CA GLY A 38 3.07 7.20 19.49
C GLY A 38 1.98 7.17 18.41
N ALA A 39 1.97 8.12 17.49
CA ALA A 39 1.02 8.15 16.38
C ALA A 39 1.21 6.95 15.42
N CYS A 40 2.45 6.55 15.15
CA CYS A 40 2.76 5.36 14.34
C CYS A 40 2.34 4.06 15.03
N THR A 41 2.60 3.92 16.33
CA THR A 41 2.20 2.74 17.12
C THR A 41 0.68 2.63 17.16
N ALA A 42 -0.04 3.71 17.48
CA ALA A 42 -1.49 3.72 17.54
C ALA A 42 -2.14 3.35 16.20
N TYR A 43 -1.57 3.82 15.08
CA TYR A 43 -2.00 3.42 13.74
C TYR A 43 -1.78 1.93 13.50
N THR A 44 -0.58 1.43 13.81
CA THR A 44 -0.19 0.04 13.56
C THR A 44 -1.11 -0.92 14.31
N GLU A 45 -1.36 -0.67 15.60
CA GLU A 45 -2.26 -1.49 16.43
C GLU A 45 -3.70 -1.51 15.91
N GLN A 46 -4.20 -0.39 15.39
CA GLN A 46 -5.57 -0.31 14.87
C GLN A 46 -5.69 -0.99 13.52
N VAL A 47 -4.69 -0.82 12.65
CA VAL A 47 -4.70 -1.40 11.32
C VAL A 47 -4.49 -2.90 11.35
N GLU A 48 -3.65 -3.43 12.23
CA GLU A 48 -3.51 -4.87 12.41
C GLU A 48 -4.86 -5.53 12.73
N LYS A 49 -5.67 -4.91 13.62
CA LYS A 49 -7.03 -5.39 13.93
C LYS A 49 -7.95 -5.36 12.71
N LEU A 50 -7.92 -4.29 11.91
CA LEU A 50 -8.74 -4.21 10.69
C LEU A 50 -8.31 -5.22 9.63
N VAL A 51 -7.00 -5.45 9.48
CA VAL A 51 -6.47 -6.45 8.54
C VAL A 51 -6.87 -7.86 8.96
N GLU A 52 -6.83 -8.16 10.27
CA GLU A 52 -7.31 -9.44 10.80
C GLU A 52 -8.81 -9.63 10.51
N GLN A 53 -9.63 -8.63 10.81
CA GLN A 53 -11.08 -8.64 10.52
C GLN A 53 -11.35 -8.85 9.03
N ARG A 54 -10.61 -8.13 8.18
CA ARG A 54 -10.70 -8.24 6.72
C ARG A 54 -10.33 -9.65 6.23
N GLY A 55 -9.32 -10.27 6.85
CA GLY A 55 -8.96 -11.67 6.60
C GLY A 55 -10.10 -12.62 6.93
N GLY A 56 -10.75 -12.44 8.08
CA GLY A 56 -11.92 -13.23 8.48
C GLY A 56 -13.08 -13.13 7.49
N VAL A 57 -13.42 -11.92 7.06
CA VAL A 57 -14.48 -11.67 6.05
C VAL A 57 -14.13 -12.32 4.71
N ALA A 58 -12.87 -12.19 4.25
CA ALA A 58 -12.43 -12.81 3.00
C ALA A 58 -12.54 -14.34 3.05
N VAL A 59 -12.16 -14.95 4.17
CA VAL A 59 -12.28 -16.41 4.38
C VAL A 59 -13.76 -16.82 4.36
N ALA A 60 -14.63 -16.08 5.05
CA ALA A 60 -16.07 -16.37 5.07
C ALA A 60 -16.67 -16.29 3.66
N LEU A 61 -16.33 -15.25 2.89
CA LEU A 61 -16.77 -15.10 1.50
C LEU A 61 -16.25 -16.24 0.62
N HIS A 62 -14.97 -16.61 0.75
CA HIS A 62 -14.38 -17.73 0.03
C HIS A 62 -15.10 -19.05 0.32
N GLN A 63 -15.46 -19.30 1.59
CA GLN A 63 -16.19 -20.50 1.99
C GLN A 63 -17.59 -20.56 1.39
N VAL A 64 -18.30 -19.43 1.32
CA VAL A 64 -19.63 -19.37 0.69
C VAL A 64 -19.52 -19.62 -0.81
N LEU A 65 -18.58 -18.95 -1.49
CA LEU A 65 -18.44 -19.03 -2.94
C LEU A 65 -17.95 -20.40 -3.45
N ASN A 66 -17.25 -21.19 -2.63
CA ASN A 66 -16.74 -22.51 -2.99
C ASN A 66 -17.64 -23.68 -2.55
N ARG A 67 -18.89 -23.41 -2.14
CA ARG A 67 -19.82 -24.49 -1.82
C ARG A 67 -20.15 -25.32 -3.06
N PRO A 68 -20.27 -26.66 -2.94
CA PRO A 68 -20.53 -27.54 -4.08
C PRO A 68 -21.99 -27.47 -4.58
N HIS A 69 -22.85 -26.70 -3.92
CA HIS A 69 -24.25 -26.53 -4.29
C HIS A 69 -24.51 -25.08 -4.74
N ARG A 70 -25.60 -24.92 -5.50
CA ARG A 70 -26.09 -23.60 -5.86
C ARG A 70 -26.51 -22.85 -4.59
N LEU A 71 -26.06 -21.61 -4.47
CA LEU A 71 -26.40 -20.74 -3.34
C LEU A 71 -27.89 -20.43 -3.30
N LEU A 72 -28.45 -20.50 -2.08
CA LEU A 72 -29.80 -20.06 -1.77
C LEU A 72 -29.86 -18.53 -1.70
N PRO A 73 -31.03 -17.91 -1.91
CA PRO A 73 -31.18 -16.45 -1.86
C PRO A 73 -30.68 -15.82 -0.54
N GLU A 74 -30.91 -16.47 0.59
CA GLU A 74 -30.39 -16.01 1.89
C GLU A 74 -28.86 -16.05 1.97
N GLU A 75 -28.22 -17.04 1.35
CA GLU A 75 -26.76 -17.16 1.33
C GLU A 75 -26.12 -16.12 0.40
N VAL A 76 -26.78 -15.80 -0.71
CA VAL A 76 -26.38 -14.70 -1.60
C VAL A 76 -26.48 -13.37 -0.85
N THR A 77 -27.58 -13.15 -0.13
CA THR A 77 -27.77 -11.93 0.68
C THR A 77 -26.68 -11.80 1.73
N ALA A 78 -26.37 -12.89 2.44
CA ALA A 78 -25.28 -12.91 3.42
C ALA A 78 -23.91 -12.65 2.76
N ALA A 79 -23.64 -13.23 1.59
CA ALA A 79 -22.39 -13.01 0.86
C ALA A 79 -22.22 -11.55 0.42
N LEU A 80 -23.28 -10.91 -0.07
CA LEU A 80 -23.27 -9.49 -0.42
C LEU A 80 -22.98 -8.61 0.80
N ALA A 81 -23.61 -8.91 1.95
CA ALA A 81 -23.31 -8.20 3.20
C ALA A 81 -21.83 -8.36 3.64
N GLN A 82 -21.22 -9.53 3.38
CA GLN A 82 -19.77 -9.72 3.62
C GLN A 82 -18.92 -8.92 2.63
N VAL A 83 -19.33 -8.77 1.37
CA VAL A 83 -18.64 -7.91 0.40
C VAL A 83 -18.70 -6.44 0.84
N ASP A 84 -19.85 -5.97 1.31
CA ASP A 84 -20.02 -4.61 1.82
C ASP A 84 -19.16 -4.40 3.06
N ALA A 85 -19.17 -5.34 4.02
CA ALA A 85 -18.32 -5.28 5.20
C ALA A 85 -16.81 -5.26 4.84
N TYR A 86 -16.40 -6.02 3.83
CA TYR A 86 -15.03 -5.99 3.33
C TYR A 86 -14.66 -4.63 2.75
N ALA A 87 -15.57 -4.02 1.97
CA ALA A 87 -15.36 -2.70 1.39
C ALA A 87 -15.25 -1.61 2.47
N ASP A 88 -16.08 -1.69 3.50
CA ASP A 88 -16.03 -0.78 4.65
C ASP A 88 -14.70 -0.91 5.41
N LEU A 89 -14.24 -2.14 5.70
CA LEU A 89 -12.94 -2.37 6.33
C LEU A 89 -11.76 -1.79 5.51
N VAL A 90 -11.81 -1.90 4.19
CA VAL A 90 -10.79 -1.29 3.31
C VAL A 90 -10.85 0.24 3.40
N ARG A 91 -12.05 0.83 3.47
CA ARG A 91 -12.23 2.27 3.62
C ARG A 91 -11.70 2.75 4.97
N ASP A 92 -11.98 2.02 6.05
CA ASP A 92 -11.55 2.34 7.41
C ASP A 92 -10.03 2.35 7.55
N VAL A 93 -9.32 1.41 6.92
CA VAL A 93 -7.85 1.43 6.83
C VAL A 93 -7.35 2.73 6.16
N GLY A 94 -8.04 3.18 5.12
CA GLY A 94 -7.75 4.45 4.45
C GLY A 94 -7.97 5.67 5.35
N TYR A 95 -9.03 5.67 6.16
CA TYR A 95 -9.28 6.76 7.12
C TYR A 95 -8.23 6.79 8.23
N LEU A 96 -7.93 5.65 8.85
CA LEU A 96 -6.89 5.54 9.87
C LEU A 96 -5.54 6.05 9.37
N TYR A 97 -5.26 5.82 8.08
CA TYR A 97 -4.03 6.30 7.46
C TYR A 97 -3.97 7.84 7.45
N VAL A 98 -5.04 8.50 7.01
CA VAL A 98 -5.12 9.96 6.99
C VAL A 98 -5.10 10.55 8.40
N GLU A 99 -5.76 9.91 9.36
CA GLU A 99 -5.73 10.33 10.76
C GLU A 99 -4.32 10.26 11.35
N SER A 100 -3.61 9.13 11.15
CA SER A 100 -2.23 8.95 11.62
C SER A 100 -1.29 9.98 11.00
N LEU A 101 -1.41 10.23 9.69
CA LEU A 101 -0.66 11.28 9.01
C LEU A 101 -0.91 12.65 9.63
N THR A 102 -2.18 12.97 9.92
CA THR A 102 -2.56 14.26 10.49
C THR A 102 -2.01 14.42 11.90
N ALA A 103 -2.11 13.37 12.72
CA ALA A 103 -1.55 13.33 14.07
C ALA A 103 -0.03 13.49 14.06
N GLY A 104 0.68 12.79 13.17
CA GLY A 104 2.13 12.93 13.02
C GLY A 104 2.55 14.32 12.54
N ARG A 105 1.86 14.88 11.53
CA ARG A 105 2.13 16.23 11.00
C ARG A 105 1.94 17.33 12.04
N ALA A 106 1.01 17.17 12.99
CA ALA A 106 0.80 18.14 14.07
C ALA A 106 2.03 18.33 14.98
N HIS A 107 3.04 17.47 14.85
CA HIS A 107 4.29 17.55 15.60
C HIS A 107 5.48 18.04 14.78
N LEU A 108 5.31 18.31 13.49
CA LEU A 108 6.36 18.79 12.59
C LEU A 108 6.29 20.32 12.45
N THR A 109 7.44 20.94 12.18
CA THR A 109 7.52 22.34 11.76
C THR A 109 7.11 22.50 10.30
N ASP A 110 6.75 23.71 9.89
CA ASP A 110 6.40 23.99 8.49
C ASP A 110 7.56 23.64 7.53
N GLU A 111 8.79 23.88 7.94
CA GLU A 111 10.00 23.53 7.18
C GLU A 111 10.16 22.01 7.02
N GLN A 112 9.93 21.24 8.10
CA GLN A 112 9.94 19.77 8.05
C GLN A 112 8.80 19.23 7.16
N ILE A 113 7.63 19.88 7.15
CA ILE A 113 6.51 19.53 6.29
C ILE A 113 6.85 19.76 4.81
N VAL A 114 7.46 20.91 4.49
CA VAL A 114 7.91 21.24 3.13
C VAL A 114 8.96 20.23 2.65
N GLU A 115 9.92 19.88 3.50
CA GLU A 115 10.96 18.92 3.16
C GLU A 115 10.39 17.51 2.96
N ALA A 116 9.44 17.09 3.81
CA ALA A 116 8.74 15.82 3.64
C ALA A 116 8.00 15.74 2.29
N ALA A 117 7.32 16.83 1.90
CA ALA A 117 6.62 16.91 0.61
C ALA A 117 7.60 16.87 -0.58
N ARG A 118 8.76 17.51 -0.44
CA ARG A 118 9.84 17.48 -1.46
C ARG A 118 10.38 16.07 -1.64
N LEU A 119 10.69 15.38 -0.55
CA LEU A 119 11.19 14.00 -0.57
C LEU A 119 10.20 13.05 -1.26
N ARG A 120 8.92 13.16 -0.89
CA ARG A 120 7.85 12.34 -1.48
C ARG A 120 7.69 12.59 -2.98
N THR A 121 7.75 13.85 -3.42
CA THR A 121 7.70 14.19 -4.84
C THR A 121 8.87 13.55 -5.60
N GLY A 122 10.09 13.64 -5.05
CA GLY A 122 11.27 13.02 -5.65
C GLY A 122 11.21 11.49 -5.71
N GLN A 123 10.58 10.82 -4.73
CA GLN A 123 10.32 9.38 -4.79
C GLN A 123 9.30 9.04 -5.89
N LEU A 124 8.22 9.79 -6.00
CA LEU A 124 7.21 9.59 -7.06
C LEU A 124 7.81 9.78 -8.45
N ASP A 125 8.70 10.75 -8.63
CA ASP A 125 9.41 10.96 -9.88
C ASP A 125 10.31 9.77 -10.24
N LYS A 126 11.00 9.17 -9.25
CA LYS A 126 11.79 7.94 -9.45
C LYS A 126 10.90 6.77 -9.86
N VAL A 127 9.79 6.55 -9.16
CA VAL A 127 8.82 5.48 -9.49
C VAL A 127 8.27 5.69 -10.89
N ARG A 128 7.89 6.93 -11.23
CA ARG A 128 7.42 7.30 -12.56
C ARG A 128 8.48 7.07 -13.63
N ALA A 129 9.73 7.45 -13.37
CA ALA A 129 10.84 7.21 -14.29
C ALA A 129 11.12 5.72 -14.50
N LEU A 130 11.00 4.89 -13.47
CA LEU A 130 11.12 3.43 -13.58
C LEU A 130 9.98 2.81 -14.40
N LEU A 131 8.74 3.25 -14.15
CA LEU A 131 7.56 2.77 -14.89
C LEU A 131 7.60 3.19 -16.37
N LEU A 132 8.06 4.41 -16.67
CA LEU A 132 8.18 4.90 -18.04
C LEU A 132 9.42 4.35 -18.75
N GLY A 133 10.54 4.18 -18.03
CA GLY A 133 11.77 3.58 -18.54
C GLY A 133 11.64 2.08 -18.82
N GLY A 134 10.83 1.36 -18.05
CA GLY A 134 10.53 -0.06 -18.28
C GLY A 134 9.67 -0.34 -19.52
N ILE A 135 8.99 0.67 -20.07
CA ILE A 135 8.20 0.56 -21.31
C ILE A 135 9.06 0.97 -22.54
N GLY A 136 10.29 1.48 -22.34
CA GLY A 136 11.06 2.21 -23.35
C GLY A 136 12.42 1.64 -23.80
N GLY A 137 12.80 0.39 -23.49
CA GLY A 137 14.04 -0.19 -24.02
C GLY A 137 14.18 -1.66 -23.65
N THR A 138 14.07 -2.61 -24.59
CA THR A 138 15.10 -2.88 -25.59
C THR A 138 14.49 -3.24 -26.96
N ARG A 139 14.46 -2.29 -27.89
CA ARG A 139 14.84 -2.61 -29.27
C ARG A 139 16.16 -1.89 -29.50
N SER A 140 17.26 -2.64 -29.37
CA SER A 140 18.48 -2.28 -30.09
C SER A 140 18.06 -2.03 -31.53
N ALA A 141 18.26 -0.80 -32.01
CA ALA A 141 18.13 -0.52 -33.42
C ALA A 141 19.12 -1.43 -34.14
N GLU A 142 18.60 -2.45 -34.79
CA GLU A 142 19.34 -3.27 -35.75
C GLU A 142 19.88 -2.30 -36.80
N PRO A 143 21.21 -2.20 -37.00
CA PRO A 143 21.75 -1.33 -38.02
C PRO A 143 21.25 -1.81 -39.39
N ALA A 144 20.68 -0.88 -40.15
CA ALA A 144 20.15 -1.16 -41.48
C ALA A 144 21.23 -1.83 -42.36
N PRO A 145 20.88 -2.87 -43.14
CA PRO A 145 21.84 -3.51 -44.04
C PRO A 145 22.29 -2.50 -45.11
N GLU A 146 23.60 -2.41 -45.32
CA GLU A 146 24.19 -1.59 -46.38
C GLU A 146 23.68 -2.03 -47.76
N PRO A 147 23.45 -1.07 -48.68
CA PRO A 147 22.97 -1.40 -50.02
C PRO A 147 24.04 -2.19 -50.78
N VAL A 148 23.70 -3.41 -51.17
CA VAL A 148 24.49 -4.21 -52.10
C VAL A 148 24.48 -3.49 -53.45
N ALA A 149 25.63 -2.96 -53.86
CA ALA A 149 25.83 -2.47 -55.21
C ALA A 149 25.72 -3.63 -56.20
N ALA A 150 24.96 -3.42 -57.28
CA ALA A 150 24.71 -4.38 -58.35
C ALA A 150 25.98 -4.75 -59.14
#